data_AF-A0A6I1VYH0-F1
#
_entry.id   AF-A0A6I1VYH0-F1
#
_cell.length_a   1.000
_cell.length_b   1.000
_cell.length_c   1.000
_cell.angle_alpha   90.00
_cell.angle_beta   90.00
_cell.angle_gamma   90.00
#
_symmetry.space_group_name_H-M   'P 1'
#
loop_
_entity.id
_entity.type
_entity.pdbx_description
1 polymer ?
#
loop_
_entity_poly.entity_id
_entity_poly.type
_entity_poly.pdbx_seq_one_letter_code
_entity_poly.pdbx_strand_id
1 'polypeptide(L)'
;MKTLSTTPDAMIRYSALSSFAGHSFALRPTFQGVVASWFKQALQDKYPALNVDFTQLAIAEPLSHENSPGMPRRYRFMAVADVMIQCFIDSTPVVLIQGVHRLSVDKNELSAHPLAVNMAELQSIINDHSGLLIAAYQQALAEFWSDRQNGSLAPLQWLSEVLRMALGGAALMQNRVPALPADQAVVLAVVASFPDRDNRARGTLETPVHAYLVNIDGTENNVRRRFQLPGVVLITRQMPDHLIVLGYSLEHGVESFSSVQAFATCMLTRVLQVAPVRLLSWSLHEPEGDFITGLARTLLDQQLRNMVRVGQAAQAGKWSVGRLEQVLDEAAAMFPFFSEQERPHLENVISVLPEWLKQASSVDQLDYSRLMSAEVIWQRQTRGRTFLDGIDALPVYAEKMIRQRIERDHPRSGLDISHIEIHDVGVENLQLPVFSDDVLSFVEFVLGYRGGWPVGLIAVKDRTGAPVPDWLTSGYVKSLVDELDVGVGYIALLKGYLVDDDKQVMQREALYAAQLRIQLPLLALEKKSGGKPVLPRRACMWSPRSCATTRNGRSAMTMCACGPWAFTPMKGPELIRRRTCLSSAR
;
A
#
# COMPACT_ATOMS: atom_id res chain seq x y z
N MET A 1 12.54 -14.63 -9.34
CA MET A 1 11.45 -14.08 -8.50
C MET A 1 10.53 -15.23 -8.14
N LYS A 2 10.40 -15.58 -6.85
CA LYS A 2 9.33 -16.48 -6.40
C LYS A 2 8.00 -15.79 -6.74
N THR A 3 7.11 -16.46 -7.46
CA THR A 3 5.81 -15.94 -7.85
C THR A 3 5.02 -15.61 -6.59
N LEU A 4 4.87 -14.31 -6.28
CA LEU A 4 4.19 -13.77 -5.10
C LEU A 4 2.67 -14.01 -5.08
N SER A 5 2.16 -14.82 -6.02
CA SER A 5 0.74 -15.11 -6.13
C SER A 5 0.52 -16.38 -6.96
N THR A 6 -0.18 -17.36 -6.40
CA THR A 6 -0.75 -18.49 -7.15
C THR A 6 -2.01 -18.09 -7.93
N THR A 7 -2.54 -16.89 -7.64
CA THR A 7 -3.73 -16.28 -8.24
C THR A 7 -3.33 -15.42 -9.43
N PRO A 8 -3.84 -15.68 -10.65
CA PRO A 8 -3.38 -15.02 -11.87
C PRO A 8 -3.58 -13.50 -11.86
N ASP A 9 -4.59 -13.02 -11.13
CA ASP A 9 -5.07 -11.63 -11.20
C ASP A 9 -4.73 -10.80 -9.95
N ALA A 10 -3.87 -11.30 -9.06
CA ALA A 10 -3.58 -10.62 -7.79
C ALA A 10 -3.03 -9.20 -7.96
N MET A 11 -2.21 -8.97 -9.00
CA MET A 11 -1.70 -7.62 -9.28
C MET A 11 -2.80 -6.64 -9.68
N ILE A 12 -3.80 -7.09 -10.46
CA ILE A 12 -4.94 -6.27 -10.85
C ILE A 12 -5.75 -5.91 -9.60
N ARG A 13 -6.01 -6.89 -8.73
CA ARG A 13 -6.65 -6.69 -7.43
C ARG A 13 -5.93 -5.63 -6.60
N TYR A 14 -4.61 -5.73 -6.42
CA TYR A 14 -3.85 -4.73 -5.66
C TYR A 14 -3.92 -3.34 -6.30
N SER A 15 -3.85 -3.25 -7.62
CA SER A 15 -3.94 -1.97 -8.31
C SER A 15 -5.31 -1.30 -8.12
N ALA A 16 -6.39 -2.08 -8.19
CA ALA A 16 -7.74 -1.59 -7.95
C ALA A 16 -7.92 -1.17 -6.49
N LEU A 17 -7.42 -1.97 -5.54
CA LEU A 17 -7.46 -1.65 -4.11
C LEU A 17 -6.56 -0.46 -3.73
N SER A 18 -5.48 -0.18 -4.47
CA SER A 18 -4.60 0.97 -4.18
C SER A 18 -5.32 2.32 -4.30
N SER A 19 -6.45 2.36 -5.01
CA SER A 19 -7.36 3.50 -5.07
C SER A 19 -8.16 3.72 -3.78
N PHE A 20 -7.93 2.90 -2.73
CA PHE A 20 -8.56 3.02 -1.43
C PHE A 20 -8.53 4.46 -0.92
N ALA A 21 -9.71 5.03 -0.71
CA ALA A 21 -9.86 6.36 -0.17
C ALA A 21 -9.76 6.30 1.36
N GLY A 22 -8.55 6.04 1.89
CA GLY A 22 -8.35 5.83 3.32
C GLY A 22 -8.88 6.95 4.22
N HIS A 23 -8.91 8.19 3.72
CA HIS A 23 -9.54 9.31 4.43
C HIS A 23 -11.07 9.19 4.54
N SER A 24 -11.76 8.69 3.52
CA SER A 24 -13.21 8.46 3.56
C SER A 24 -13.56 7.27 4.43
N PHE A 25 -12.68 6.26 4.50
CA PHE A 25 -12.89 5.08 5.33
C PHE A 25 -12.51 5.27 6.81
N ALA A 26 -11.66 6.25 7.11
CA ALA A 26 -11.29 6.60 8.48
C ALA A 26 -12.47 7.13 9.32
N LEU A 27 -13.55 7.59 8.66
CA LEU A 27 -14.76 8.10 9.30
C LEU A 27 -15.80 7.01 9.58
N ARG A 28 -15.44 5.73 9.39
CA ARG A 28 -16.31 4.59 9.71
C ARG A 28 -16.71 4.62 11.19
N PRO A 29 -17.99 4.35 11.53
CA PRO A 29 -18.37 4.19 12.92
C PRO A 29 -17.63 3.02 13.59
N THR A 30 -17.15 3.25 14.81
CA THR A 30 -16.67 2.23 15.74
C THR A 30 -17.83 1.67 16.55
N PHE A 31 -17.76 0.41 16.99
CA PHE A 31 -18.82 -0.19 17.81
C PHE A 31 -19.09 0.64 19.09
N GLN A 32 -18.05 0.96 19.86
CA GLN A 32 -18.19 1.73 21.11
C GLN A 32 -18.78 3.12 20.85
N GLY A 33 -18.34 3.80 19.78
CA GLY A 33 -18.86 5.10 19.36
C GLY A 33 -20.37 5.07 19.04
N VAL A 34 -20.87 3.99 18.42
CA VAL A 34 -22.30 3.81 18.16
C VAL A 34 -23.08 3.58 19.45
N VAL A 35 -22.56 2.76 20.37
CA VAL A 35 -23.20 2.56 21.69
C VAL A 35 -23.30 3.90 22.45
N ALA A 36 -22.21 4.67 22.47
CA ALA A 36 -22.16 5.96 23.14
C ALA A 36 -23.11 6.99 22.51
N SER A 37 -23.22 7.04 21.18
CA SER A 37 -24.14 7.96 20.49
C SER A 37 -25.61 7.59 20.75
N TRP A 38 -25.94 6.30 20.74
CA TRP A 38 -27.28 5.81 21.08
C TRP A 38 -27.67 6.13 22.51
N PHE A 39 -26.78 5.87 23.47
CA PHE A 39 -27.02 6.23 24.86
C PHE A 39 -27.22 7.75 25.02
N LYS A 40 -26.36 8.55 24.39
CA LYS A 40 -26.49 10.02 24.40
C LYS A 40 -27.85 10.46 23.88
N GLN A 41 -28.29 9.93 22.73
CA GLN A 41 -29.57 10.29 22.15
C GLN A 41 -30.74 9.93 23.07
N ALA A 42 -30.79 8.70 23.56
CA ALA A 42 -31.85 8.24 24.46
C ALA A 42 -31.89 9.02 25.79
N LEU A 43 -30.72 9.39 26.33
CA LEU A 43 -30.65 10.20 27.56
C LEU A 43 -31.07 11.65 27.30
N GLN A 44 -30.66 12.26 26.18
CA GLN A 44 -31.02 13.62 25.82
C GLN A 44 -32.53 13.75 25.54
N ASP A 45 -33.13 12.76 24.89
CA ASP A 45 -34.58 12.74 24.61
C ASP A 45 -35.40 12.73 25.91
N LYS A 46 -34.91 12.02 26.94
CA LYS A 46 -35.55 11.93 28.24
C LYS A 46 -35.23 13.11 29.16
N TYR A 47 -34.03 13.67 29.05
CA TYR A 47 -33.57 14.83 29.84
C TYR A 47 -33.02 15.95 28.94
N PRO A 48 -33.88 16.69 28.20
CA PRO A 48 -33.42 17.70 27.25
C PRO A 48 -32.63 18.86 27.88
N ALA A 49 -32.86 19.14 29.16
CA ALA A 49 -32.17 20.19 29.92
C ALA A 49 -30.78 19.76 30.43
N LEU A 50 -30.39 18.48 30.26
CA LEU A 50 -29.09 18.00 30.68
C LEU A 50 -28.01 18.53 29.73
N ASN A 51 -27.17 19.45 30.23
CA ASN A 51 -26.05 20.03 29.49
C ASN A 51 -24.73 19.55 30.09
N VAL A 52 -24.24 18.41 29.59
CA VAL A 52 -23.03 17.74 30.09
C VAL A 52 -22.18 17.22 28.94
N ASP A 53 -20.89 17.01 29.20
CA ASP A 53 -20.04 16.27 28.28
C ASP A 53 -20.34 14.76 28.38
N PHE A 54 -21.09 14.25 27.40
CA PHE A 54 -21.48 12.84 27.33
C PHE A 54 -20.30 11.88 27.22
N THR A 55 -19.14 12.34 26.75
CA THR A 55 -17.93 11.51 26.65
C THR A 55 -17.30 11.21 28.02
N GLN A 56 -17.62 12.02 29.03
CA GLN A 56 -17.13 11.85 30.40
C GLN A 56 -18.11 11.11 31.32
N LEU A 57 -19.33 10.82 30.84
CA LEU A 57 -20.36 10.18 31.65
C LEU A 57 -19.95 8.77 32.11
N ALA A 58 -20.08 8.55 33.41
CA ALA A 58 -19.87 7.25 34.03
C ALA A 58 -20.94 6.96 35.09
N ILE A 59 -21.26 5.67 35.23
CA ILE A 59 -22.04 5.17 36.36
C ILE A 59 -21.06 4.97 37.52
N ALA A 60 -21.28 5.71 38.60
CA ALA A 60 -20.59 5.56 39.86
C ALA A 60 -21.34 4.54 40.73
N GLU A 61 -20.70 3.40 40.97
CA GLU A 61 -21.17 2.37 41.88
C GLU A 61 -20.39 2.46 43.19
N PRO A 62 -21.05 2.51 44.34
CA PRO A 62 -20.35 2.55 45.61
C PRO A 62 -19.73 1.19 45.94
N LEU A 63 -18.44 1.19 46.27
CA LEU A 63 -17.78 0.02 46.83
C LEU A 63 -18.25 -0.17 48.27
N SER A 64 -18.81 -1.33 48.61
CA SER A 64 -19.13 -1.68 49.99
C SER A 64 -17.84 -1.81 50.79
N HIS A 65 -17.69 -1.04 51.86
CA HIS A 65 -16.67 -1.28 52.88
C HIS A 65 -17.31 -2.12 53.98
N GLU A 66 -16.86 -3.36 54.15
CA GLU A 66 -17.11 -4.08 55.39
C GLU A 66 -16.32 -3.38 56.53
N ASN A 67 -17.05 -2.83 57.49
CA ASN A 67 -16.60 -2.54 58.86
C ASN A 67 -15.45 -1.55 59.08
N SER A 68 -15.61 -0.27 58.69
CA SER A 68 -14.80 0.82 59.28
C SER A 68 -15.61 2.13 59.37
N PRO A 69 -16.11 2.49 60.56
CA PRO A 69 -16.78 3.76 60.79
C PRO A 69 -15.82 4.93 60.52
N GLY A 70 -16.18 5.85 59.62
CA GLY A 70 -15.45 7.11 59.38
C GLY A 70 -14.67 7.22 58.07
N MET A 71 -14.59 6.19 57.22
CA MET A 71 -14.02 6.34 55.88
C MET A 71 -15.06 6.84 54.86
N PRO A 72 -14.69 7.78 53.96
CA PRO A 72 -15.57 8.21 52.88
C PRO A 72 -15.90 7.05 51.92
N ARG A 73 -17.16 6.98 51.49
CA ARG A 73 -17.65 5.97 50.54
C ARG A 73 -16.90 6.12 49.22
N ARG A 74 -16.16 5.10 48.80
CA ARG A 74 -15.45 5.09 47.51
C ARG A 74 -16.38 4.63 46.40
N TYR A 75 -16.22 5.22 45.21
CA TYR A 75 -16.97 4.85 44.02
C TYR A 75 -16.05 4.21 42.98
N ARG A 76 -16.53 3.12 42.39
CA ARG A 76 -16.03 2.58 41.13
C ARG A 76 -16.80 3.25 39.99
N PHE A 77 -16.10 3.72 38.97
CA PHE A 77 -16.71 4.32 37.79
C PHE A 77 -16.68 3.35 36.61
N MET A 78 -17.82 3.22 35.94
CA MET A 78 -17.97 2.41 34.74
C MET A 78 -18.47 3.30 33.60
N ALA A 79 -17.82 3.26 32.44
CA ALA A 79 -18.33 3.96 31.27
C ALA A 79 -19.69 3.37 30.89
N VAL A 80 -20.67 4.22 30.59
CA VAL A 80 -22.05 3.74 30.34
C VAL A 80 -22.11 2.81 29.13
N ALA A 81 -21.33 3.09 28.09
CA ALA A 81 -21.21 2.23 26.93
C ALA A 81 -20.70 0.83 27.31
N ASP A 82 -19.69 0.73 28.16
CA ASP A 82 -19.16 -0.55 28.64
C ASP A 82 -20.20 -1.33 29.44
N VAL A 83 -21.01 -0.65 30.26
CA VAL A 83 -22.12 -1.27 30.99
C VAL A 83 -23.16 -1.84 30.03
N MET A 84 -23.56 -1.09 29.00
CA MET A 84 -24.50 -1.58 27.99
C MET A 84 -23.93 -2.78 27.21
N ILE A 85 -22.65 -2.72 26.85
CA ILE A 85 -21.98 -3.83 26.15
C ILE A 85 -21.89 -5.05 27.07
N GLN A 86 -21.58 -4.86 28.35
CA GLN A 86 -21.55 -5.95 29.32
C GLN A 86 -22.94 -6.58 29.50
N CYS A 87 -24.01 -5.77 29.61
CA CYS A 87 -25.39 -6.27 29.63
C CYS A 87 -25.74 -7.08 28.37
N PHE A 88 -25.29 -6.65 27.19
CA PHE A 88 -25.46 -7.41 25.94
C PHE A 88 -24.77 -8.78 26.00
N ILE A 89 -23.49 -8.81 26.39
CA ILE A 89 -22.67 -10.04 26.49
C ILE A 89 -23.26 -11.01 27.52
N ASP A 90 -23.58 -10.49 28.70
CA ASP A 90 -24.08 -11.30 29.80
C ASP A 90 -25.53 -11.71 29.60
N SER A 91 -26.26 -11.01 28.73
CA SER A 91 -27.72 -11.14 28.59
C SER A 91 -28.42 -10.96 29.94
N THR A 92 -27.86 -10.10 30.80
CA THR A 92 -28.32 -9.84 32.16
C THR A 92 -28.56 -8.34 32.31
N PRO A 93 -29.76 -7.92 32.76
CA PRO A 93 -30.06 -6.51 32.95
C PRO A 93 -29.21 -5.89 34.06
N VAL A 94 -28.83 -4.63 33.91
CA VAL A 94 -28.25 -3.85 35.01
C VAL A 94 -29.34 -3.48 36.02
N VAL A 95 -28.96 -3.39 37.29
CA VAL A 95 -29.81 -2.90 38.38
C VAL A 95 -29.20 -1.62 38.94
N LEU A 96 -29.90 -0.50 38.80
CA LEU A 96 -29.50 0.80 39.33
C LEU A 96 -30.48 1.26 40.41
N ILE A 97 -29.95 1.46 41.60
CA ILE A 97 -30.72 1.84 42.78
C ILE A 97 -30.57 3.34 43.04
N GLN A 98 -31.71 4.06 43.11
CA GLN A 98 -31.75 5.48 43.42
C GLN A 98 -31.07 5.77 44.76
N GLY A 99 -30.19 6.78 44.80
CA GLY A 99 -29.46 7.18 46.00
C GLY A 99 -28.26 6.28 46.35
N VAL A 100 -28.12 5.13 45.70
CA VAL A 100 -26.94 4.25 45.80
C VAL A 100 -26.01 4.48 44.61
N HIS A 101 -26.54 4.30 43.40
CA HIS A 101 -25.83 4.54 42.15
C HIS A 101 -25.97 6.00 41.75
N ARG A 102 -25.00 6.50 40.99
CA ARG A 102 -25.01 7.88 40.47
C ARG A 102 -24.55 7.89 39.01
N LEU A 103 -25.15 8.75 38.20
CA LEU A 103 -24.56 9.15 36.92
C LEU A 103 -23.76 10.43 37.17
N SER A 104 -22.50 10.47 36.73
CA SER A 104 -21.60 11.60 37.00
C SER A 104 -20.66 11.83 35.81
N VAL A 105 -20.25 13.10 35.62
CA VAL A 105 -19.09 13.47 34.78
C VAL A 105 -17.82 13.65 35.61
N ASP A 106 -17.96 13.81 36.93
CA ASP A 106 -16.86 13.87 37.89
C ASP A 106 -16.49 12.46 38.33
N LYS A 107 -15.28 12.03 37.97
CA LYS A 107 -14.70 10.71 38.28
C LYS A 107 -13.92 10.69 39.60
N ASN A 108 -14.18 11.63 40.51
CA ASN A 108 -13.60 11.63 41.85
C ASN A 108 -14.15 10.47 42.69
N GLU A 109 -13.28 9.50 43.01
CA GLU A 109 -13.61 8.30 43.79
C GLU A 109 -14.22 8.58 45.16
N LEU A 110 -13.93 9.74 45.75
CA LEU A 110 -14.42 10.12 47.08
C LEU A 110 -15.70 10.97 47.00
N SER A 111 -15.99 11.57 45.85
CA SER A 111 -17.09 12.53 45.68
C SER A 111 -17.63 12.52 44.26
N ALA A 112 -18.40 11.48 43.91
CA ALA A 112 -19.13 11.44 42.65
C ALA A 112 -20.37 12.38 42.72
N HIS A 113 -20.30 13.54 42.09
CA HIS A 113 -21.43 14.49 42.04
C HIS A 113 -22.55 13.93 41.14
N PRO A 114 -23.75 13.63 41.68
CA PRO A 114 -24.81 13.02 40.89
C PRO A 114 -25.46 14.05 39.95
N LEU A 115 -25.66 13.66 38.70
CA LEU A 115 -26.56 14.35 37.79
C LEU A 115 -28.02 14.14 38.21
N ALA A 116 -28.86 15.13 37.93
CA ALA A 116 -30.29 15.12 38.24
C ALA A 116 -31.07 14.20 37.30
N VAL A 117 -30.79 12.90 37.37
CA VAL A 117 -31.43 11.85 36.59
C VAL A 117 -31.98 10.76 37.52
N ASN A 118 -33.09 10.14 37.12
CA ASN A 118 -33.71 9.04 37.85
C ASN A 118 -33.01 7.71 37.49
N MET A 119 -32.52 6.97 38.49
CA MET A 119 -31.78 5.72 38.27
C MET A 119 -32.64 4.62 37.64
N ALA A 120 -33.94 4.54 37.94
CA ALA A 120 -34.85 3.58 37.31
C ALA A 120 -35.07 3.90 35.83
N GLU A 121 -35.12 5.19 35.50
CA GLU A 121 -35.23 5.65 34.12
C GLU A 121 -33.95 5.41 33.32
N LEU A 122 -32.78 5.65 33.94
CA LEU A 122 -31.48 5.31 33.38
C LEU A 122 -31.31 3.79 33.17
N GLN A 123 -31.77 3.00 34.15
CA GLN A 123 -31.79 1.54 34.05
C GLN A 123 -32.62 1.06 32.87
N SER A 124 -33.84 1.61 32.68
CA SER A 124 -34.68 1.29 31.51
C SER A 124 -33.95 1.63 30.21
N ILE A 125 -33.37 2.82 30.08
CA ILE A 125 -32.59 3.19 28.89
C ILE A 125 -31.51 2.15 28.60
N ILE A 126 -30.70 1.78 29.59
CA ILE A 126 -29.62 0.81 29.41
C ILE A 126 -30.17 -0.56 29.00
N ASN A 127 -31.13 -1.09 29.75
CA ASN A 127 -31.64 -2.45 29.54
C ASN A 127 -32.40 -2.58 28.21
N ASP A 128 -33.19 -1.58 27.83
CA ASP A 128 -34.01 -1.61 26.61
C ASP A 128 -33.14 -1.57 25.33
N HIS A 129 -31.98 -0.92 25.38
CA HIS A 129 -31.09 -0.76 24.21
C HIS A 129 -29.97 -1.81 24.16
N SER A 130 -29.57 -2.40 25.29
CA SER A 130 -28.45 -3.36 25.33
C SER A 130 -28.68 -4.58 24.45
N GLY A 131 -29.93 -5.07 24.32
CA GLY A 131 -30.25 -6.19 23.42
C GLY A 131 -30.14 -5.86 21.93
N LEU A 132 -30.09 -4.58 21.56
CA LEU A 132 -30.17 -4.10 20.18
C LEU A 132 -28.84 -3.56 19.65
N LEU A 133 -27.75 -3.60 20.43
CA LEU A 133 -26.48 -2.97 20.06
C LEU A 133 -25.89 -3.44 18.73
N ILE A 134 -26.01 -4.75 18.43
CA ILE A 134 -25.54 -5.28 17.14
C ILE A 134 -26.38 -4.74 15.98
N ALA A 135 -27.70 -4.65 16.14
CA ALA A 135 -28.58 -4.09 15.12
C ALA A 135 -28.32 -2.59 14.90
N ALA A 136 -28.08 -1.85 15.99
CA ALA A 136 -27.66 -0.44 15.94
C ALA A 136 -26.38 -0.27 15.13
N TYR A 137 -25.39 -1.13 15.39
CA TYR A 137 -24.11 -1.09 14.70
C TYR A 137 -24.24 -1.45 13.22
N GLN A 138 -25.06 -2.46 12.90
CA GLN A 138 -25.38 -2.79 11.50
C GLN A 138 -26.02 -1.62 10.76
N GLN A 139 -26.96 -0.91 11.40
CA GLN A 139 -27.61 0.27 10.83
C GLN A 139 -26.60 1.39 10.59
N ALA A 140 -25.76 1.72 11.58
CA ALA A 140 -24.73 2.74 11.46
C ALA A 140 -23.72 2.42 10.33
N LEU A 141 -23.35 1.14 10.17
CA LEU A 141 -22.51 0.72 9.05
C LEU A 141 -23.25 0.86 7.71
N ALA A 142 -24.51 0.45 7.62
CA ALA A 142 -25.29 0.59 6.39
C ALA A 142 -25.45 2.04 5.95
N GLU A 143 -25.69 2.96 6.90
CA GLU A 143 -25.72 4.40 6.68
C GLU A 143 -24.36 4.91 6.19
N PHE A 144 -23.27 4.56 6.88
CA PHE A 144 -21.92 4.92 6.46
C PHE A 144 -21.60 4.49 5.02
N TRP A 145 -21.98 3.26 4.63
CA TRP A 145 -21.73 2.76 3.28
C TRP A 145 -22.58 3.46 2.20
N SER A 146 -23.74 3.98 2.59
CA SER A 146 -24.71 4.63 1.69
C SER A 146 -24.48 6.13 1.56
N ASP A 147 -23.99 6.78 2.61
CA ASP A 147 -23.88 8.23 2.68
C ASP A 147 -22.64 8.79 1.97
N ARG A 148 -22.83 9.96 1.38
CA ARG A 148 -21.74 10.78 0.86
C ARG A 148 -21.22 11.68 1.97
N GLN A 149 -19.96 11.48 2.35
CA GLN A 149 -19.31 12.36 3.31
C GLN A 149 -18.47 13.43 2.59
N ASN A 150 -18.63 14.70 2.98
CA ASN A 150 -17.73 15.81 2.59
C ASN A 150 -17.43 15.93 1.07
N GLY A 151 -18.42 15.66 0.21
CA GLY A 151 -18.27 15.76 -1.24
C GLY A 151 -17.51 14.61 -1.91
N SER A 152 -17.12 13.56 -1.17
CA SER A 152 -16.57 12.33 -1.75
C SER A 152 -17.66 11.40 -2.26
N LEU A 153 -17.28 10.43 -3.10
CA LEU A 153 -18.15 9.29 -3.44
C LEU A 153 -18.57 8.56 -2.16
N ALA A 154 -19.79 8.04 -2.14
CA ALA A 154 -20.23 7.15 -1.07
C ALA A 154 -19.33 5.91 -1.07
N PRO A 155 -19.00 5.31 0.10
CA PRO A 155 -18.13 4.14 0.16
C PRO A 155 -18.62 2.98 -0.72
N LEU A 156 -19.93 2.78 -0.85
CA LEU A 156 -20.49 1.76 -1.75
C LEU A 156 -20.17 2.06 -3.23
N GLN A 157 -20.29 3.32 -3.66
CA GLN A 157 -19.98 3.73 -5.03
C GLN A 157 -18.49 3.54 -5.34
N TRP A 158 -17.62 3.88 -4.38
CA TRP A 158 -16.20 3.61 -4.48
C TRP A 158 -15.92 2.11 -4.62
N LEU A 159 -16.55 1.25 -3.81
CA LEU A 159 -16.36 -0.20 -3.89
C LEU A 159 -16.82 -0.75 -5.24
N SER A 160 -17.94 -0.26 -5.78
CA SER A 160 -18.39 -0.60 -7.12
C SER A 160 -17.37 -0.21 -8.19
N GLU A 161 -16.75 0.96 -8.08
CA GLU A 161 -15.70 1.37 -9.01
C GLU A 161 -14.47 0.45 -8.94
N VAL A 162 -14.06 0.09 -7.72
CA VAL A 162 -12.95 -0.85 -7.50
C VAL A 162 -13.23 -2.20 -8.14
N LEU A 163 -14.43 -2.75 -7.94
CA LEU A 163 -14.84 -4.02 -8.55
C LEU A 163 -14.88 -3.93 -10.08
N ARG A 164 -15.38 -2.81 -10.63
CA ARG A 164 -15.40 -2.55 -12.07
C ARG A 164 -14.01 -2.49 -12.66
N MET A 165 -13.11 -1.72 -12.04
CA MET A 165 -11.72 -1.59 -12.47
C MET A 165 -10.98 -2.92 -12.36
N ALA A 166 -11.22 -3.70 -11.30
CA ALA A 166 -10.61 -5.02 -11.14
C ALA A 166 -11.09 -6.01 -12.21
N LEU A 167 -12.39 -6.01 -12.53
CA LEU A 167 -12.95 -6.86 -13.58
C LEU A 167 -12.43 -6.47 -14.97
N GLY A 168 -12.42 -5.17 -15.29
CA GLY A 168 -11.88 -4.66 -16.55
C GLY A 168 -10.37 -4.88 -16.69
N GLY A 169 -9.61 -4.72 -15.60
CA GLY A 169 -8.19 -5.00 -15.57
C GLY A 169 -7.87 -6.48 -15.79
N ALA A 170 -8.68 -7.39 -15.24
CA ALA A 170 -8.52 -8.83 -15.45
C ALA A 170 -8.74 -9.22 -16.92
N ALA A 171 -9.65 -8.53 -17.61
CA ALA A 171 -9.88 -8.73 -19.05
C ALA A 171 -8.67 -8.34 -19.92
N LEU A 172 -7.86 -7.37 -19.48
CA LEU A 172 -6.75 -6.80 -20.25
C LEU A 172 -5.39 -7.42 -19.93
N MET A 173 -5.34 -8.41 -19.03
CA MET A 173 -4.08 -8.99 -18.55
C MET A 173 -3.44 -9.94 -19.57
N GLN A 174 -2.39 -9.47 -20.25
CA GLN A 174 -1.74 -10.19 -21.36
C GLN A 174 -0.92 -11.43 -20.94
N ASN A 175 -0.35 -11.42 -19.73
CA ASN A 175 0.55 -12.48 -19.24
C ASN A 175 -0.11 -13.35 -18.15
N ARG A 176 -1.42 -13.55 -18.23
CA ARG A 176 -2.18 -14.38 -17.28
C ARG A 176 -1.79 -15.86 -17.44
N VAL A 177 -1.66 -16.58 -16.33
CA VAL A 177 -1.41 -18.03 -16.32
C VAL A 177 -2.44 -18.69 -15.42
N PRO A 178 -3.36 -19.54 -15.94
CA PRO A 178 -3.51 -19.91 -17.36
C PRO A 178 -3.95 -18.72 -18.23
N ALA A 179 -3.56 -18.74 -19.50
CA ALA A 179 -3.96 -17.70 -20.45
C ALA A 179 -5.49 -17.63 -20.54
N LEU A 180 -6.04 -16.41 -20.60
CA LEU A 180 -7.46 -16.22 -20.86
C LEU A 180 -7.67 -16.13 -22.38
N PRO A 181 -8.50 -17.02 -22.97
CA PRO A 181 -8.87 -16.92 -24.37
C PRO A 181 -9.46 -15.56 -24.73
N ALA A 182 -9.23 -15.09 -25.97
CA ALA A 182 -9.59 -13.75 -26.40
C ALA A 182 -11.12 -13.49 -26.35
N ASP A 183 -11.92 -14.50 -26.67
CA ASP A 183 -13.38 -14.46 -26.56
C ASP A 183 -13.83 -14.32 -25.10
N GLN A 184 -13.22 -15.05 -24.16
CA GLN A 184 -13.48 -14.92 -22.73
C GLN A 184 -13.04 -13.54 -22.18
N ALA A 185 -11.90 -13.02 -22.63
CA ALA A 185 -11.41 -11.70 -22.28
C ALA A 185 -12.39 -10.59 -22.73
N VAL A 186 -12.93 -10.70 -23.96
CA VAL A 186 -13.95 -9.78 -24.47
C VAL A 186 -15.21 -9.81 -23.61
N VAL A 187 -15.65 -11.00 -23.18
CA VAL A 187 -16.84 -11.14 -22.31
C VAL A 187 -16.64 -10.37 -20.99
N LEU A 188 -15.49 -10.50 -20.33
CA LEU A 188 -15.19 -9.74 -19.11
C LEU A 188 -15.16 -8.24 -19.36
N ALA A 189 -14.51 -7.79 -20.45
CA ALA A 189 -14.43 -6.38 -20.80
C ALA A 189 -15.81 -5.77 -21.07
N VAL A 190 -16.70 -6.52 -21.74
CA VAL A 190 -18.09 -6.11 -22.00
C VAL A 190 -18.85 -5.97 -20.69
N VAL A 191 -18.77 -6.95 -19.78
CA VAL A 191 -19.45 -6.87 -18.47
C VAL A 191 -18.93 -5.71 -17.63
N ALA A 192 -17.62 -5.44 -17.65
CA ALA A 192 -17.03 -4.31 -16.94
C ALA A 192 -17.46 -2.94 -17.53
N SER A 193 -17.60 -2.86 -18.85
CA SER A 193 -17.96 -1.62 -19.56
C SER A 193 -19.47 -1.34 -19.56
N PHE A 194 -20.28 -2.41 -19.54
CA PHE A 194 -21.74 -2.37 -19.57
C PHE A 194 -22.31 -3.17 -18.39
N PRO A 195 -22.20 -2.66 -17.15
CA PRO A 195 -22.73 -3.35 -15.98
C PRO A 195 -24.26 -3.35 -15.94
N ASP A 196 -24.90 -2.35 -16.54
CA ASP A 196 -26.35 -2.31 -16.67
C ASP A 196 -26.87 -3.43 -17.60
N ARG A 197 -27.83 -4.21 -17.12
CA ARG A 197 -28.40 -5.36 -17.83
C ARG A 197 -28.92 -5.01 -19.22
N ASP A 198 -29.70 -3.93 -19.33
CA ASP A 198 -30.37 -3.58 -20.58
C ASP A 198 -29.37 -2.95 -21.57
N ASN A 199 -28.43 -2.13 -21.08
CA ASN A 199 -27.35 -1.58 -21.90
C ASN A 199 -26.49 -2.72 -22.47
N ARG A 200 -26.15 -3.72 -21.65
CA ARG A 200 -25.37 -4.89 -22.06
C ARG A 200 -26.12 -5.75 -23.08
N ALA A 201 -27.40 -6.01 -22.85
CA ALA A 201 -28.24 -6.76 -23.79
C ALA A 201 -28.32 -6.08 -25.16
N ARG A 202 -28.44 -4.74 -25.21
CA ARG A 202 -28.41 -3.98 -26.47
C ARG A 202 -27.07 -4.06 -27.19
N GLY A 203 -25.96 -4.14 -26.46
CA GLY A 203 -24.62 -4.32 -27.04
C GLY A 203 -24.27 -5.75 -27.44
N THR A 204 -25.09 -6.74 -27.07
CA THR A 204 -24.78 -8.19 -27.24
C THR A 204 -25.95 -8.97 -27.83
N LEU A 205 -26.78 -8.34 -28.67
CA LEU A 205 -28.04 -8.89 -29.19
C LEU A 205 -27.92 -10.28 -29.82
N GLU A 206 -26.89 -10.53 -30.62
CA GLU A 206 -26.70 -11.81 -31.32
C GLU A 206 -26.32 -12.96 -30.37
N THR A 207 -25.55 -12.65 -29.32
CA THR A 207 -25.04 -13.61 -28.33
C THR A 207 -25.07 -12.96 -26.95
N PRO A 208 -26.25 -12.94 -26.28
CA PRO A 208 -26.44 -12.20 -25.04
C PRO A 208 -25.43 -12.57 -23.96
N VAL A 209 -24.87 -11.54 -23.32
CA VAL A 209 -23.96 -11.70 -22.18
C VAL A 209 -24.71 -11.43 -20.89
N HIS A 210 -24.70 -12.41 -19.99
CA HIS A 210 -25.36 -12.32 -18.70
C HIS A 210 -24.36 -12.27 -17.55
N ALA A 211 -24.71 -11.53 -16.50
CA ALA A 211 -23.94 -11.44 -15.26
C ALA A 211 -24.87 -11.69 -14.07
N TYR A 212 -24.68 -12.83 -13.40
CA TYR A 212 -25.54 -13.31 -12.32
C TYR A 212 -24.85 -13.18 -10.97
N LEU A 213 -25.62 -12.73 -9.98
CA LEU A 213 -25.36 -12.98 -8.57
C LEU A 213 -25.88 -14.38 -8.21
N VAL A 214 -25.19 -15.04 -7.28
CA VAL A 214 -25.52 -16.40 -6.86
C VAL A 214 -26.21 -16.35 -5.51
N ASN A 215 -27.47 -16.78 -5.48
CA ASN A 215 -28.23 -16.91 -4.24
C ASN A 215 -28.04 -18.32 -3.68
N ILE A 216 -27.86 -18.41 -2.37
CA ILE A 216 -27.78 -19.64 -1.60
C ILE A 216 -28.97 -19.69 -0.63
N ASP A 217 -29.64 -20.82 -0.58
CA ASP A 217 -30.70 -21.12 0.37
C ASP A 217 -30.43 -22.49 0.99
N GLY A 218 -30.29 -22.53 2.31
CA GLY A 218 -30.02 -23.76 3.06
C GLY A 218 -30.51 -23.66 4.49
N THR A 219 -30.03 -24.55 5.35
CA THR A 219 -30.40 -24.59 6.76
C THR A 219 -29.17 -24.66 7.66
N GLU A 220 -29.21 -23.94 8.78
CA GLU A 220 -28.21 -23.99 9.85
C GLU A 220 -28.97 -24.19 11.15
N ASN A 221 -28.71 -25.28 11.89
CA ASN A 221 -29.44 -25.63 13.11
C ASN A 221 -30.97 -25.60 12.96
N ASN A 222 -31.49 -26.17 11.86
CA ASN A 222 -32.92 -26.15 11.48
C ASN A 222 -33.52 -24.77 11.19
N VAL A 223 -32.71 -23.71 11.15
CA VAL A 223 -33.13 -22.37 10.73
C VAL A 223 -32.76 -22.16 9.27
N ARG A 224 -33.74 -21.75 8.46
CA ARG A 224 -33.49 -21.42 7.05
C ARG A 224 -32.55 -20.22 6.95
N ARG A 225 -31.51 -20.35 6.13
CA ARG A 225 -30.51 -19.33 5.84
C ARG A 225 -30.53 -19.02 4.35
N ARG A 226 -30.73 -17.75 4.02
CA ARG A 226 -30.66 -17.23 2.66
C ARG A 226 -29.63 -16.12 2.60
N PHE A 227 -28.74 -16.20 1.63
CA PHE A 227 -27.72 -15.18 1.40
C PHE A 227 -27.18 -15.25 -0.03
N GLN A 228 -26.55 -14.19 -0.49
CA GLN A 228 -25.83 -14.19 -1.77
C GLN A 228 -24.35 -14.51 -1.55
N LEU A 229 -23.71 -15.21 -2.50
CA LEU A 229 -22.27 -15.44 -2.47
C LEU A 229 -21.53 -14.09 -2.45
N PRO A 230 -20.75 -13.78 -1.41
CA PRO A 230 -20.16 -12.45 -1.26
C PRO A 230 -19.09 -12.20 -2.32
N GLY A 231 -19.27 -11.16 -3.14
CA GLY A 231 -18.28 -10.71 -4.12
C GLY A 231 -18.00 -11.70 -5.26
N VAL A 232 -18.88 -12.69 -5.47
CA VAL A 232 -18.76 -13.67 -6.56
C VAL A 232 -19.80 -13.37 -7.65
N VAL A 233 -19.34 -13.28 -8.90
CA VAL A 233 -20.20 -13.18 -10.08
C VAL A 233 -20.01 -14.41 -10.98
N LEU A 234 -21.13 -14.86 -11.56
CA LEU A 234 -21.14 -15.80 -12.68
C LEU A 234 -21.45 -15.03 -13.96
N ILE A 235 -20.58 -15.16 -14.97
CA ILE A 235 -20.76 -14.54 -16.27
C ILE A 235 -20.94 -15.65 -17.31
N THR A 236 -21.97 -15.52 -18.14
CA THR A 236 -22.22 -16.47 -19.22
C THR A 236 -22.42 -15.77 -20.56
N ARG A 237 -22.01 -16.44 -21.63
CA ARG A 237 -22.33 -16.05 -23.01
C ARG A 237 -22.54 -17.30 -23.85
N GLN A 238 -23.69 -17.39 -24.49
CA GLN A 238 -23.95 -18.46 -25.45
C GLN A 238 -23.28 -18.11 -26.78
N MET A 239 -22.28 -18.91 -27.17
CA MET A 239 -21.68 -18.87 -28.51
C MET A 239 -22.36 -19.94 -29.39
N PRO A 240 -22.20 -19.88 -30.73
CA PRO A 240 -22.80 -20.89 -31.63
C PRO A 240 -22.40 -22.32 -31.29
N ASP A 241 -21.14 -22.55 -30.92
CA ASP A 241 -20.59 -23.91 -30.75
C ASP A 241 -20.44 -24.34 -29.28
N HIS A 242 -20.47 -23.40 -28.34
CA HIS A 242 -20.25 -23.68 -26.93
C HIS A 242 -20.83 -22.58 -26.01
N LEU A 243 -20.91 -22.88 -24.71
CA LEU A 243 -21.27 -21.91 -23.67
C LEU A 243 -20.00 -21.44 -22.96
N ILE A 244 -19.76 -20.13 -22.93
CA ILE A 244 -18.73 -19.54 -22.08
C ILE A 244 -19.30 -19.41 -20.67
N VAL A 245 -18.60 -19.95 -19.67
CA VAL A 245 -18.96 -19.86 -18.25
C VAL A 245 -17.75 -19.41 -17.43
N LEU A 246 -17.81 -18.19 -16.91
CA LEU A 246 -16.73 -17.59 -16.13
C LEU A 246 -17.22 -17.25 -14.72
N GLY A 247 -16.47 -17.66 -13.71
CA GLY A 247 -16.59 -17.12 -12.36
C GLY A 247 -15.59 -16.00 -12.17
N TYR A 248 -15.97 -14.98 -11.40
CA TYR A 248 -15.03 -13.96 -10.95
C TYR A 248 -15.28 -13.57 -9.50
N SER A 249 -14.20 -13.44 -8.74
CA SER A 249 -14.16 -12.76 -7.44
C SER A 249 -12.81 -12.07 -7.25
N LEU A 250 -12.73 -11.12 -6.33
CA LEU A 250 -11.44 -10.53 -5.95
C LEU A 250 -10.50 -11.56 -5.32
N GLU A 251 -11.04 -12.54 -4.60
CA GLU A 251 -10.25 -13.57 -3.92
C GLU A 251 -9.60 -14.54 -4.90
N HIS A 252 -10.34 -15.01 -5.91
CA HIS A 252 -9.90 -16.08 -6.81
C HIS A 252 -9.53 -15.61 -8.23
N GLY A 253 -9.80 -14.35 -8.55
CA GLY A 253 -9.65 -13.82 -9.90
C GLY A 253 -10.67 -14.43 -10.86
N VAL A 254 -10.32 -14.50 -12.13
CA VAL A 254 -11.13 -15.13 -13.18
C VAL A 254 -10.94 -16.65 -13.13
N GLU A 255 -12.04 -17.39 -13.17
CA GLU A 255 -12.05 -18.85 -13.23
C GLU A 255 -12.94 -19.32 -14.40
N SER A 256 -12.45 -20.23 -15.23
CA SER A 256 -13.23 -20.79 -16.36
C SER A 256 -13.85 -22.13 -15.96
N PHE A 257 -15.10 -22.35 -16.34
CA PHE A 257 -15.83 -23.58 -16.03
C PHE A 257 -16.37 -24.23 -17.31
N SER A 258 -16.51 -25.55 -17.31
CA SER A 258 -17.10 -26.31 -18.42
C SER A 258 -18.62 -26.16 -18.51
N SER A 259 -19.27 -25.76 -17.41
CA SER A 259 -20.72 -25.58 -17.33
C SER A 259 -21.12 -24.76 -16.11
N VAL A 260 -22.35 -24.25 -16.09
CA VAL A 260 -22.94 -23.60 -14.92
C VAL A 260 -22.99 -24.56 -13.72
N GLN A 261 -23.23 -25.85 -13.95
CA GLN A 261 -23.26 -26.85 -12.88
C GLN A 261 -21.87 -27.07 -12.26
N ALA A 262 -20.80 -27.06 -13.07
CA ALA A 262 -19.43 -27.15 -12.58
C ALA A 262 -19.06 -25.96 -11.69
N PHE A 263 -19.45 -24.76 -12.12
CA PHE A 263 -19.34 -23.54 -11.31
C PHE A 263 -20.09 -23.69 -9.98
N ALA A 264 -21.37 -24.07 -10.02
CA ALA A 264 -22.19 -24.21 -8.82
C ALA A 264 -21.62 -25.23 -7.83
N THR A 265 -21.15 -26.37 -8.33
CA THR A 265 -20.52 -27.42 -7.52
C THR A 265 -19.29 -26.88 -6.81
N CYS A 266 -18.42 -26.18 -7.54
CA CYS A 266 -17.23 -25.55 -6.99
C CYS A 266 -17.58 -24.54 -5.87
N MET A 267 -18.53 -23.64 -6.12
CA MET A 267 -18.93 -22.64 -5.14
C MET A 267 -19.56 -23.25 -3.89
N LEU A 268 -20.43 -24.25 -4.04
CA LEU A 268 -21.07 -24.93 -2.91
C LEU A 268 -20.04 -25.67 -2.05
N THR A 269 -19.04 -26.31 -2.66
CA THR A 269 -17.93 -26.92 -1.92
C THR A 269 -17.17 -25.89 -1.08
N ARG A 270 -16.90 -24.70 -1.63
CA ARG A 270 -16.25 -23.59 -0.89
C ARG A 270 -17.11 -23.13 0.29
N VAL A 271 -18.42 -22.95 0.09
CA VAL A 271 -19.35 -22.54 1.17
C VAL A 271 -19.36 -23.57 2.30
N LEU A 272 -19.41 -24.87 1.98
CA LEU A 272 -19.45 -25.96 2.96
C LEU A 272 -18.16 -26.08 3.80
N GLN A 273 -17.04 -25.56 3.32
CA GLN A 273 -15.78 -25.56 4.08
C GLN A 273 -15.75 -24.47 5.17
N VAL A 274 -16.47 -23.36 4.97
CA VAL A 274 -16.38 -22.18 5.84
C VAL A 274 -17.65 -21.91 6.65
N ALA A 275 -18.79 -22.49 6.25
CA ALA A 275 -20.07 -22.25 6.89
C ALA A 275 -20.77 -23.58 7.25
N PRO A 276 -21.33 -23.71 8.47
CA PRO A 276 -22.03 -24.92 8.91
C PRO A 276 -23.46 -25.00 8.35
N VAL A 277 -23.65 -24.67 7.07
CA VAL A 277 -24.95 -24.73 6.38
C VAL A 277 -25.13 -26.11 5.74
N ARG A 278 -26.34 -26.66 5.82
CA ARG A 278 -26.74 -27.95 5.24
C ARG A 278 -27.89 -27.76 4.26
N LEU A 279 -28.17 -28.77 3.43
CA LEU A 279 -29.30 -28.80 2.47
C LEU A 279 -29.30 -27.57 1.55
N LEU A 280 -28.17 -27.32 0.88
CA LEU A 280 -27.98 -26.16 0.02
C LEU A 280 -28.73 -26.32 -1.30
N SER A 281 -29.56 -25.34 -1.62
CA SER A 281 -30.05 -25.04 -2.95
C SER A 281 -29.48 -23.70 -3.39
N TRP A 282 -29.30 -23.52 -4.70
CA TRP A 282 -28.77 -22.30 -5.27
C TRP A 282 -29.62 -21.84 -6.44
N SER A 283 -29.62 -20.54 -6.70
CA SER A 283 -30.28 -19.93 -7.86
C SER A 283 -29.48 -18.76 -8.38
N LEU A 284 -29.68 -18.43 -9.66
CA LEU A 284 -29.06 -17.28 -10.30
C LEU A 284 -30.04 -16.12 -10.29
N HIS A 285 -29.53 -14.93 -9.99
CA HIS A 285 -30.27 -13.69 -10.07
C HIS A 285 -29.44 -12.68 -10.85
N GLU A 286 -29.98 -12.22 -11.99
CA GLU A 286 -29.43 -11.08 -12.73
C GLU A 286 -30.14 -9.82 -12.23
N PRO A 287 -29.45 -8.92 -11.51
CA PRO A 287 -30.06 -7.70 -11.00
C PRO A 287 -30.54 -6.79 -12.14
N GLU A 288 -31.60 -6.03 -11.88
CA GLU A 288 -31.94 -4.88 -12.70
C GLU A 288 -30.92 -3.75 -12.48
N GLY A 289 -30.62 -2.98 -13.51
CA GLY A 289 -29.63 -1.91 -13.44
C GLY A 289 -28.18 -2.42 -13.36
N ASP A 290 -27.33 -1.65 -12.69
CA ASP A 290 -25.90 -1.92 -12.52
C ASP A 290 -25.65 -3.12 -11.59
N PHE A 291 -25.25 -4.26 -12.16
CA PHE A 291 -24.99 -5.48 -11.39
C PHE A 291 -23.75 -5.36 -10.47
N ILE A 292 -22.79 -4.48 -10.77
CA ILE A 292 -21.56 -4.29 -9.96
C ILE A 292 -21.92 -3.62 -8.63
N THR A 293 -22.92 -2.74 -8.62
CA THR A 293 -23.53 -2.23 -7.38
C THR A 293 -24.18 -3.37 -6.59
N GLY A 294 -24.89 -4.28 -7.26
CA GLY A 294 -25.41 -5.51 -6.65
C GLY A 294 -24.31 -6.38 -6.04
N LEU A 295 -23.21 -6.59 -6.78
CA LEU A 295 -22.05 -7.34 -6.33
C LEU A 295 -21.41 -6.71 -5.09
N ALA A 296 -21.22 -5.39 -5.07
CA ALA A 296 -20.72 -4.66 -3.91
C ALA A 296 -21.63 -4.84 -2.68
N ARG A 297 -22.95 -4.84 -2.87
CA ARG A 297 -23.92 -5.08 -1.79
C ARG A 297 -23.81 -6.48 -1.20
N THR A 298 -23.47 -7.50 -1.99
CA THR A 298 -23.27 -8.86 -1.45
C THR A 298 -22.13 -8.94 -0.43
N LEU A 299 -21.07 -8.13 -0.61
CA LEU A 299 -19.96 -8.01 0.33
C LEU A 299 -20.41 -7.31 1.62
N LEU A 300 -21.15 -6.20 1.49
CA LEU A 300 -21.71 -5.49 2.64
C LEU A 300 -22.66 -6.37 3.46
N ASP A 301 -23.57 -7.06 2.80
CA ASP A 301 -24.51 -8.01 3.41
C ASP A 301 -23.77 -9.12 4.18
N GLN A 302 -22.64 -9.61 3.64
CA GLN A 302 -21.76 -10.53 4.38
C GLN A 302 -21.14 -9.89 5.63
N GLN A 303 -20.63 -8.65 5.53
CA GLN A 303 -20.07 -7.93 6.67
C GLN A 303 -21.13 -7.76 7.77
N LEU A 304 -22.35 -7.33 7.42
CA LEU A 304 -23.43 -7.16 8.37
C LEU A 304 -23.82 -8.49 9.04
N ARG A 305 -23.92 -9.59 8.29
CA ARG A 305 -24.15 -10.92 8.87
C ARG A 305 -23.04 -11.37 9.81
N ASN A 306 -21.79 -11.06 9.49
CA ASN A 306 -20.66 -11.38 10.36
C ASN A 306 -20.79 -10.68 11.72
N MET A 307 -21.30 -9.45 11.78
CA MET A 307 -21.53 -8.75 13.06
C MET A 307 -22.50 -9.51 13.96
N VAL A 308 -23.58 -10.08 13.39
CA VAL A 308 -24.53 -10.91 14.14
C VAL A 308 -23.84 -12.15 14.70
N ARG A 309 -23.04 -12.84 13.88
CA ARG A 309 -22.30 -14.03 14.30
C ARG A 309 -21.30 -13.72 15.41
N VAL A 310 -20.57 -12.62 15.29
CA VAL A 310 -19.61 -12.15 16.32
C VAL A 310 -20.35 -11.83 17.62
N GLY A 311 -21.47 -11.10 17.55
CA GLY A 311 -22.30 -10.82 18.72
C GLY A 311 -22.80 -12.08 19.42
N GLN A 312 -23.32 -13.05 18.66
CA GLN A 312 -23.76 -14.36 19.20
C GLN A 312 -22.61 -15.16 19.83
N ALA A 313 -21.44 -15.19 19.19
CA ALA A 313 -20.25 -15.85 19.71
C ALA A 313 -19.75 -15.20 21.01
N ALA A 314 -19.83 -13.88 21.10
CA ALA A 314 -19.44 -13.13 22.29
C ALA A 314 -20.39 -13.40 23.47
N GLN A 315 -21.70 -13.50 23.22
CA GLN A 315 -22.68 -13.87 24.23
C GLN A 315 -22.49 -15.32 24.71
N ALA A 316 -22.32 -16.26 23.77
CA ALA A 316 -22.12 -17.67 24.08
C ALA A 316 -20.81 -17.92 24.84
N GLY A 317 -19.75 -17.19 24.47
CA GLY A 317 -18.42 -17.32 25.07
C GLY A 317 -18.12 -16.37 26.23
N LYS A 318 -19.08 -15.53 26.64
CA LYS A 318 -18.93 -14.49 27.68
C LYS A 318 -17.62 -13.70 27.54
N TRP A 319 -17.43 -13.10 26.36
CA TRP A 319 -16.21 -12.35 26.06
C TRP A 319 -16.08 -11.09 26.93
N SER A 320 -14.88 -10.49 26.97
CA SER A 320 -14.73 -9.16 27.55
C SER A 320 -15.26 -8.08 26.59
N VAL A 321 -15.66 -6.93 27.12
CA VAL A 321 -16.04 -5.73 26.35
C VAL A 321 -14.99 -5.39 25.29
N GLY A 322 -13.72 -5.27 25.70
CA GLY A 322 -12.63 -4.90 24.79
C GLY A 322 -12.38 -5.93 23.68
N ARG A 323 -12.59 -7.24 23.94
CA ARG A 323 -12.48 -8.26 22.89
C ARG A 323 -13.59 -8.12 21.86
N LEU A 324 -14.84 -7.90 22.31
CA LEU A 324 -15.96 -7.73 21.39
C LEU A 324 -15.78 -6.49 20.52
N GLU A 325 -15.39 -5.37 21.11
CA GLU A 325 -15.08 -4.13 20.40
C GLU A 325 -14.02 -4.35 19.34
N GLN A 326 -12.86 -4.91 19.73
CA GLN A 326 -11.76 -5.18 18.80
C GLN A 326 -12.21 -6.03 17.61
N VAL A 327 -12.88 -7.17 17.85
CA VAL A 327 -13.28 -8.09 16.78
C VAL A 327 -14.34 -7.46 15.86
N LEU A 328 -15.28 -6.68 16.40
CA LEU A 328 -16.30 -5.99 15.59
C LEU A 328 -15.70 -4.86 14.75
N ASP A 329 -14.76 -4.09 15.31
CA ASP A 329 -14.10 -3.01 14.60
C ASP A 329 -13.15 -3.55 13.52
N GLU A 330 -12.43 -4.64 13.78
CA GLU A 330 -11.64 -5.37 12.78
C GLU A 330 -12.53 -5.92 11.65
N ALA A 331 -13.65 -6.56 11.99
CA ALA A 331 -14.60 -7.08 11.00
C ALA A 331 -15.25 -5.97 10.15
N ALA A 332 -15.35 -4.75 10.69
CA ALA A 332 -15.88 -3.59 9.98
C ALA A 332 -14.81 -2.87 9.13
N ALA A 333 -13.53 -3.10 9.40
CA ALA A 333 -12.42 -2.35 8.80
C ALA A 333 -12.12 -2.72 7.34
N MET A 334 -12.21 -3.99 6.93
CA MET A 334 -11.96 -4.38 5.55
C MET A 334 -12.61 -5.72 5.18
N PHE A 335 -12.95 -5.90 3.90
CA PHE A 335 -13.35 -7.21 3.37
C PHE A 335 -12.12 -8.12 3.21
N PRO A 336 -12.28 -9.44 3.38
CA PRO A 336 -11.22 -10.38 3.05
C PRO A 336 -11.00 -10.35 1.53
N PHE A 337 -9.90 -9.75 1.10
CA PHE A 337 -9.48 -9.73 -0.32
C PHE A 337 -8.41 -10.77 -0.65
N PHE A 338 -7.81 -11.37 0.39
CA PHE A 338 -6.77 -12.37 0.28
C PHE A 338 -7.35 -13.74 0.58
N SER A 339 -7.07 -14.69 -0.30
CA SER A 339 -7.40 -16.09 -0.05
C SER A 339 -6.59 -16.66 1.12
N GLU A 340 -7.06 -17.77 1.70
CA GLU A 340 -6.29 -18.50 2.72
C GLU A 340 -4.87 -18.87 2.26
N GLN A 341 -4.67 -19.08 0.96
CA GLN A 341 -3.36 -19.39 0.37
C GLN A 341 -2.42 -18.17 0.34
N GLU A 342 -2.98 -16.96 0.27
CA GLU A 342 -2.23 -15.71 0.16
C GLU A 342 -1.91 -15.11 1.53
N ARG A 343 -2.67 -15.46 2.57
CA ARG A 343 -2.44 -14.94 3.94
C ARG A 343 -1.01 -15.14 4.44
N PRO A 344 -0.36 -16.32 4.31
CA PRO A 344 1.02 -16.49 4.75
C PRO A 344 2.01 -15.59 4.00
N HIS A 345 1.74 -15.29 2.73
CA HIS A 345 2.55 -14.36 1.94
C HIS A 345 2.36 -12.92 2.42
N LEU A 346 1.13 -12.51 2.69
CA LEU A 346 0.83 -11.20 3.26
C LEU A 346 1.51 -11.02 4.63
N GLU A 347 1.38 -12.03 5.50
CA GLU A 347 2.04 -12.04 6.82
C GLU A 347 3.56 -11.94 6.69
N ASN A 348 4.16 -12.67 5.74
CA ASN A 348 5.60 -12.56 5.46
C ASN A 348 5.97 -11.14 4.98
N VAL A 349 5.23 -10.56 4.04
CA VAL A 349 5.45 -9.18 3.59
C VAL A 349 5.35 -8.20 4.75
N ILE A 350 4.30 -8.29 5.58
CA ILE A 350 4.14 -7.46 6.79
C ILE A 350 5.32 -7.65 7.74
N SER A 351 5.81 -8.87 7.91
CA SER A 351 6.93 -9.18 8.80
C SER A 351 8.23 -8.48 8.37
N VAL A 352 8.49 -8.39 7.07
CA VAL A 352 9.70 -7.77 6.49
C VAL A 352 9.57 -6.27 6.24
N LEU A 353 8.39 -5.66 6.49
CA LEU A 353 8.25 -4.21 6.33
C LEU A 353 9.25 -3.47 7.26
N PRO A 354 9.91 -2.42 6.75
CA PRO A 354 10.76 -1.58 7.58
C PRO A 354 10.00 -1.01 8.78
N GLU A 355 10.68 -0.90 9.93
CA GLU A 355 10.04 -0.47 11.17
C GLU A 355 9.40 0.92 11.06
N TRP A 356 10.05 1.84 10.35
CA TRP A 356 9.50 3.19 10.11
C TRP A 356 8.16 3.17 9.37
N LEU A 357 7.92 2.18 8.51
CA LEU A 357 6.68 2.05 7.75
C LEU A 357 5.59 1.36 8.58
N LYS A 358 5.98 0.39 9.43
CA LYS A 358 5.06 -0.23 10.40
C LYS A 358 4.49 0.79 11.39
N GLN A 359 5.33 1.74 11.81
CA GLN A 359 4.97 2.80 12.76
C GLN A 359 4.37 4.06 12.09
N ALA A 360 4.42 4.16 10.76
CA ALA A 360 3.86 5.29 10.04
C ALA A 360 2.34 5.39 10.23
N SER A 361 1.79 6.60 10.12
CA SER A 361 0.34 6.80 10.15
C SER A 361 -0.33 6.04 9.01
N SER A 362 -1.60 5.63 9.19
CA SER A 362 -2.37 4.93 8.14
C SER A 362 -2.47 5.73 6.83
N VAL A 363 -2.48 7.06 6.93
CA VAL A 363 -2.43 7.98 5.78
C VAL A 363 -1.09 7.88 5.05
N ASP A 364 0.02 7.91 5.78
CA ASP A 364 1.37 7.83 5.19
C ASP A 364 1.64 6.44 4.60
N GLN A 365 1.16 5.37 5.24
CA GLN A 365 1.24 4.01 4.71
C GLN A 365 0.49 3.88 3.38
N LEU A 366 -0.71 4.45 3.29
CA LEU A 366 -1.50 4.47 2.06
C LEU A 366 -0.81 5.27 0.96
N ASP A 367 -0.33 6.47 1.25
CA ASP A 367 0.38 7.29 0.26
C ASP A 367 1.66 6.61 -0.23
N TYR A 368 2.41 5.96 0.67
CA TYR A 368 3.58 5.17 0.30
C TYR A 368 3.22 3.99 -0.62
N SER A 369 2.15 3.24 -0.30
CA SER A 369 1.68 2.12 -1.14
C SER A 369 1.30 2.53 -2.56
N ARG A 370 0.68 3.72 -2.72
CA ARG A 370 0.30 4.28 -4.02
C ARG A 370 1.52 4.63 -4.85
N LEU A 371 2.54 5.25 -4.23
CA LEU A 371 3.78 5.60 -4.89
C LEU A 371 4.59 4.35 -5.28
N MET A 372 4.66 3.33 -4.42
CA MET A 372 5.26 2.04 -4.77
C MET A 372 4.55 1.37 -5.94
N SER A 373 3.22 1.41 -5.97
CA SER A 373 2.44 0.90 -7.10
C SER A 373 2.73 1.67 -8.39
N ALA A 374 2.82 3.00 -8.31
CA ALA A 374 3.20 3.85 -9.44
C ALA A 374 4.61 3.52 -9.96
N GLU A 375 5.58 3.27 -9.08
CA GLU A 375 6.95 2.86 -9.46
C GLU A 375 6.93 1.55 -10.26
N VAL A 376 6.20 0.53 -9.79
CA VAL A 376 6.07 -0.75 -10.49
C VAL A 376 5.40 -0.58 -11.86
N ILE A 377 4.33 0.21 -11.95
CA ILE A 377 3.64 0.51 -13.21
C ILE A 377 4.60 1.20 -14.19
N TRP A 378 5.32 2.21 -13.71
CA TRP A 378 6.31 2.94 -14.51
C TRP A 378 7.40 2.01 -15.03
N GLN A 379 8.01 1.18 -14.18
CA GLN A 379 9.02 0.19 -14.58
C GLN A 379 8.51 -0.78 -15.66
N ARG A 380 7.25 -1.20 -15.57
CA ARG A 380 6.63 -2.06 -16.61
C ARG A 380 6.44 -1.33 -17.93
N GLN A 381 5.92 -0.10 -17.90
CA GLN A 381 5.68 0.71 -19.09
C GLN A 381 6.99 1.05 -19.82
N THR A 382 8.06 1.31 -19.06
CA THR A 382 9.39 1.59 -19.63
C THR A 382 10.17 0.34 -20.01
N ARG A 383 9.66 -0.86 -19.65
CA ARG A 383 10.37 -2.16 -19.76
C ARG A 383 11.71 -2.15 -19.01
N GLY A 384 11.75 -1.47 -17.87
CA GLY A 384 12.96 -1.31 -17.05
C GLY A 384 13.97 -0.30 -17.58
N ARG A 385 13.68 0.38 -18.71
CA ARG A 385 14.58 1.42 -19.24
C ARG A 385 14.62 2.63 -18.32
N THR A 386 15.83 3.12 -18.08
CA THR A 386 16.09 4.33 -17.28
C THR A 386 16.68 5.43 -18.17
N PHE A 387 16.88 6.63 -17.62
CA PHE A 387 17.56 7.70 -18.36
C PHE A 387 19.02 7.38 -18.70
N LEU A 388 19.62 6.36 -18.08
CA LEU A 388 20.96 5.85 -18.36
C LEU A 388 20.97 4.63 -19.31
N ASP A 389 19.81 4.20 -19.82
CA ASP A 389 19.71 3.06 -20.73
C ASP A 389 20.65 3.23 -21.94
N GLY A 390 21.43 2.20 -22.29
CA GLY A 390 22.41 2.28 -23.38
C GLY A 390 23.68 3.10 -23.08
N ILE A 391 23.87 3.59 -21.85
CA ILE A 391 25.14 4.19 -21.38
C ILE A 391 25.80 3.17 -20.46
N ASP A 392 26.91 2.57 -20.92
CA ASP A 392 27.72 1.69 -20.08
C ASP A 392 28.27 2.46 -18.88
N ALA A 393 28.34 1.83 -17.71
CA ALA A 393 29.09 2.41 -16.61
C ALA A 393 30.56 2.59 -17.03
N LEU A 394 31.23 3.64 -16.56
CA LEU A 394 32.59 3.98 -16.97
C LEU A 394 33.58 2.79 -16.92
N PRO A 395 33.59 1.92 -15.87
CA PRO A 395 34.45 0.73 -15.87
C PRO A 395 34.15 -0.26 -17.01
N VAL A 396 32.88 -0.49 -17.33
CA VAL A 396 32.46 -1.39 -18.41
C VAL A 396 32.83 -0.80 -19.78
N TYR A 397 32.68 0.52 -19.94
CA TYR A 397 33.10 1.22 -21.15
C TYR A 397 34.63 1.14 -21.33
N ALA A 398 35.40 1.40 -20.29
CA ALA A 398 36.86 1.31 -20.31
C ALA A 398 37.33 -0.09 -20.69
N GLU A 399 36.74 -1.13 -20.08
CA GLU A 399 37.02 -2.52 -20.42
C GLU A 399 36.78 -2.82 -21.91
N LYS A 400 35.64 -2.37 -22.46
CA LYS A 400 35.33 -2.54 -23.90
C LYS A 400 36.37 -1.86 -24.79
N MET A 401 36.79 -0.64 -24.44
CA MET A 401 37.79 0.09 -25.22
C MET A 401 39.16 -0.60 -25.18
N ILE A 402 39.60 -1.07 -24.01
CA ILE A 402 40.85 -1.84 -23.84
C ILE A 402 40.78 -3.10 -24.70
N ARG A 403 39.68 -3.85 -24.62
CA ARG A 403 39.50 -5.09 -25.38
C ARG A 403 39.52 -4.84 -26.88
N GLN A 404 38.79 -3.85 -27.37
CA GLN A 404 38.78 -3.48 -28.79
C GLN A 404 40.18 -3.08 -29.29
N ARG A 405 40.96 -2.37 -28.46
CA ARG A 405 42.32 -1.99 -28.80
C ARG A 405 43.24 -3.20 -28.88
N ILE A 406 43.17 -4.11 -27.92
CA ILE A 406 43.94 -5.36 -27.91
C ILE A 406 43.55 -6.26 -29.08
N GLU A 407 42.26 -6.38 -29.41
CA GLU A 407 41.79 -7.15 -30.56
C GLU A 407 42.30 -6.56 -31.88
N ARG A 408 42.38 -5.23 -31.99
CA ARG A 408 42.90 -4.56 -33.18
C ARG A 408 44.41 -4.76 -33.35
N ASP A 409 45.16 -4.60 -32.26
CA ASP A 409 46.62 -4.71 -32.27
C ASP A 409 47.07 -6.19 -32.33
N HIS A 410 46.28 -7.10 -31.72
CA HIS A 410 46.54 -8.54 -31.61
C HIS A 410 45.27 -9.40 -31.84
N PRO A 411 44.81 -9.55 -33.10
CA PRO A 411 43.52 -10.20 -33.44
C PRO A 411 43.36 -11.68 -33.07
N ARG A 412 44.45 -12.35 -32.68
CA ARG A 412 44.47 -13.78 -32.32
C ARG A 412 44.92 -14.03 -30.87
N SER A 413 44.98 -12.99 -30.04
CA SER A 413 45.46 -13.12 -28.66
C SER A 413 44.55 -13.96 -27.77
N GLY A 414 43.23 -13.79 -27.89
CA GLY A 414 42.25 -14.45 -27.02
C GLY A 414 42.42 -14.10 -25.54
N LEU A 415 43.09 -12.98 -25.23
CA LEU A 415 43.43 -12.58 -23.87
C LEU A 415 42.18 -12.19 -23.08
N ASP A 416 41.99 -12.81 -21.91
CA ASP A 416 40.98 -12.37 -20.95
C ASP A 416 41.60 -11.31 -20.01
N ILE A 417 41.27 -10.05 -20.28
CA ILE A 417 41.76 -8.90 -19.51
C ILE A 417 41.29 -8.90 -18.05
N SER A 418 40.26 -9.67 -17.68
CA SER A 418 39.79 -9.76 -16.29
C SER A 418 40.77 -10.52 -15.37
N HIS A 419 41.70 -11.26 -15.96
CA HIS A 419 42.78 -11.97 -15.28
C HIS A 419 44.08 -11.17 -15.19
N ILE A 420 44.16 -10.01 -15.86
CA ILE A 420 45.36 -9.19 -15.90
C ILE A 420 45.37 -8.17 -14.76
N GLU A 421 46.45 -8.23 -13.99
CA GLU A 421 46.74 -7.33 -12.88
C GLU A 421 47.94 -6.44 -13.24
N ILE A 422 47.82 -5.17 -12.90
CA ILE A 422 48.87 -4.17 -13.03
C ILE A 422 49.39 -3.89 -11.62
N HIS A 423 50.66 -4.23 -11.43
CA HIS A 423 51.42 -3.91 -10.23
C HIS A 423 52.05 -2.53 -10.42
N ASP A 424 51.57 -1.55 -9.67
CA ASP A 424 52.13 -0.21 -9.60
C ASP A 424 53.09 -0.12 -8.41
N VAL A 425 54.38 -0.06 -8.70
CA VAL A 425 55.44 -0.02 -7.69
C VAL A 425 55.71 1.43 -7.31
N GLY A 426 55.12 1.87 -6.20
CA GLY A 426 55.37 3.19 -5.63
C GLY A 426 56.71 3.26 -4.90
N VAL A 427 57.41 4.39 -5.04
CA VAL A 427 58.60 4.69 -4.24
C VAL A 427 58.20 5.63 -3.12
N GLU A 428 57.93 5.10 -1.93
CA GLU A 428 57.45 5.89 -0.78
C GLU A 428 58.56 6.76 -0.17
N ASN A 429 59.81 6.29 -0.25
CA ASN A 429 60.97 7.01 0.26
C ASN A 429 62.21 6.73 -0.61
N LEU A 430 62.88 7.77 -1.09
CA LEU A 430 64.10 7.63 -1.90
C LEU A 430 65.36 7.30 -1.07
N GLN A 431 65.29 7.43 0.27
CA GLN A 431 66.42 7.22 1.19
C GLN A 431 66.37 5.85 1.89
N LEU A 432 65.24 5.16 1.85
CA LEU A 432 65.04 3.80 2.41
C LEU A 432 64.32 2.98 1.35
N PRO A 433 64.70 1.71 1.09
CA PRO A 433 64.09 0.89 0.03
C PRO A 433 62.71 0.38 0.46
N VAL A 434 61.77 1.29 0.68
CA VAL A 434 60.36 1.00 0.97
C VAL A 434 59.58 1.26 -0.31
N PHE A 435 59.11 0.17 -0.90
CA PHE A 435 58.28 0.18 -2.10
C PHE A 435 56.87 -0.24 -1.71
N SER A 436 55.86 0.47 -2.21
CA SER A 436 54.48 -0.02 -2.21
C SER A 436 54.25 -0.80 -3.51
N ASP A 437 53.47 -1.87 -3.45
CA ASP A 437 53.02 -2.62 -4.64
C ASP A 437 51.49 -2.58 -4.65
N ASP A 438 50.95 -1.61 -5.37
CA ASP A 438 49.51 -1.45 -5.52
C ASP A 438 49.03 -2.32 -6.68
N VAL A 439 48.27 -3.35 -6.35
CA VAL A 439 47.72 -4.29 -7.34
C VAL A 439 46.36 -3.78 -7.80
N LEU A 440 46.30 -3.36 -9.06
CA LEU A 440 45.09 -2.84 -9.71
C LEU A 440 44.65 -3.80 -10.81
N SER A 441 43.33 -3.91 -11.03
CA SER A 441 42.87 -4.49 -12.28
C SER A 441 43.32 -3.61 -13.45
N PHE A 442 43.47 -4.22 -14.63
CA PHE A 442 43.87 -3.45 -15.82
C PHE A 442 42.90 -2.27 -16.10
N VAL A 443 41.60 -2.46 -15.84
CA VAL A 443 40.58 -1.41 -15.99
C VAL A 443 40.79 -0.27 -14.99
N GLU A 444 41.01 -0.58 -13.72
CA GLU A 444 41.26 0.43 -12.68
C GLU A 444 42.54 1.22 -12.94
N PHE A 445 43.60 0.55 -13.40
CA PHE A 445 44.84 1.21 -13.79
C PHE A 445 44.61 2.23 -14.92
N VAL A 446 43.89 1.83 -15.98
CA VAL A 446 43.56 2.73 -17.10
C VAL A 446 42.72 3.92 -16.66
N LEU A 447 41.73 3.71 -15.78
CA LEU A 447 40.88 4.78 -15.26
C LEU A 447 41.58 5.69 -14.24
N GLY A 448 42.54 5.14 -13.50
CA GLY A 448 43.31 5.85 -12.47
C GLY A 448 44.54 6.57 -12.99
N TYR A 449 44.97 6.31 -14.23
CA TYR A 449 46.20 6.84 -14.80
C TYR A 449 46.20 8.37 -14.90
N ARG A 450 47.16 9.02 -14.24
CA ARG A 450 47.27 10.49 -14.16
C ARG A 450 48.36 11.11 -15.04
N GLY A 451 48.99 10.29 -15.89
CA GLY A 451 50.12 10.70 -16.73
C GLY A 451 51.45 10.76 -15.97
N GLY A 452 52.56 10.51 -16.69
CA GLY A 452 53.92 10.70 -16.16
C GLY A 452 54.53 9.52 -15.38
N TRP A 453 53.87 8.35 -15.34
CA TRP A 453 54.43 7.17 -14.67
C TRP A 453 55.59 6.53 -15.47
N PRO A 454 56.74 6.23 -14.84
CA PRO A 454 57.83 5.51 -15.48
C PRO A 454 57.45 4.06 -15.80
N VAL A 455 57.76 3.60 -17.02
CA VAL A 455 57.53 2.22 -17.48
C VAL A 455 58.18 1.17 -16.57
N GLY A 456 59.29 1.53 -15.91
CA GLY A 456 60.02 0.65 -14.99
C GLY A 456 59.37 0.43 -13.63
N LEU A 457 58.30 1.16 -13.30
CA LEU A 457 57.53 0.98 -12.06
C LEU A 457 56.21 0.24 -12.28
N ILE A 458 55.94 -0.21 -13.50
CA ILE A 458 54.73 -0.94 -13.84
C ILE A 458 55.14 -2.38 -14.18
N ALA A 459 54.51 -3.35 -13.53
CA ALA A 459 54.62 -4.76 -13.91
C ALA A 459 53.25 -5.33 -14.28
N VAL A 460 53.21 -6.13 -15.35
CA VAL A 460 51.99 -6.78 -15.83
C VAL A 460 52.06 -8.26 -15.47
N LYS A 461 51.05 -8.76 -14.78
CA LYS A 461 50.97 -10.18 -14.39
C LYS A 461 49.57 -10.72 -14.64
N ASP A 462 49.50 -12.03 -14.83
CA ASP A 462 48.23 -12.75 -14.73
C ASP A 462 48.00 -13.11 -13.26
N ARG A 463 46.78 -12.88 -12.76
CA ARG A 463 46.36 -13.19 -11.38
C ARG A 463 46.59 -14.66 -11.00
N THR A 464 46.56 -15.57 -11.98
CA THR A 464 46.79 -17.00 -11.77
C THR A 464 48.28 -17.39 -11.76
N GLY A 465 49.18 -16.45 -12.06
CA GLY A 465 50.61 -16.69 -12.20
C GLY A 465 51.01 -17.31 -13.56
N ALA A 466 50.06 -17.43 -14.50
CA ALA A 466 50.35 -17.86 -15.85
C ALA A 466 51.27 -16.86 -16.58
N PRO A 467 52.11 -17.32 -17.53
CA PRO A 467 52.90 -16.41 -18.35
C PRO A 467 51.97 -15.53 -19.19
N VAL A 468 52.13 -14.22 -19.05
CA VAL A 468 51.47 -13.25 -19.93
C VAL A 468 52.13 -13.27 -21.32
N PRO A 469 51.40 -12.94 -22.40
CA PRO A 469 51.98 -12.91 -23.74
C PRO A 469 53.16 -11.90 -23.84
N ASP A 470 54.20 -12.25 -24.60
CA ASP A 470 55.43 -11.46 -24.72
C ASP A 470 55.21 -10.00 -25.17
N TRP A 471 54.10 -9.73 -25.87
CA TRP A 471 53.75 -8.39 -26.33
C TRP A 471 53.10 -7.52 -25.25
N LEU A 472 52.50 -8.12 -24.19
CA LEU A 472 51.79 -7.42 -23.12
C LEU A 472 52.79 -6.89 -22.07
N THR A 473 53.65 -5.98 -22.50
CA THR A 473 54.68 -5.35 -21.67
C THR A 473 54.16 -4.12 -20.94
N SER A 474 54.89 -3.66 -19.92
CA SER A 474 54.61 -2.37 -19.26
C SER A 474 54.65 -1.19 -20.24
N GLY A 475 55.53 -1.25 -21.24
CA GLY A 475 55.60 -0.27 -22.32
C GLY A 475 54.33 -0.29 -23.19
N TYR A 476 53.81 -1.46 -23.52
CA TYR A 476 52.55 -1.61 -24.24
C TYR A 476 51.38 -1.05 -23.42
N VAL A 477 51.26 -1.43 -22.14
CA VAL A 477 50.21 -0.93 -21.24
C VAL A 477 50.24 0.59 -21.15
N LYS A 478 51.42 1.19 -20.99
CA LYS A 478 51.56 2.65 -20.97
C LYS A 478 51.12 3.29 -22.30
N SER A 479 51.56 2.76 -23.44
CA SER A 479 51.17 3.26 -24.77
C SER A 479 49.67 3.15 -24.99
N LEU A 480 49.08 2.03 -24.56
CA LEU A 480 47.65 1.79 -24.65
C LEU A 480 46.88 2.84 -23.85
N VAL A 481 47.26 3.11 -22.60
CA VAL A 481 46.58 4.11 -21.77
C VAL A 481 46.73 5.53 -22.33
N ASP A 482 47.94 5.90 -22.77
CA ASP A 482 48.22 7.21 -23.34
C ASP A 482 47.41 7.46 -24.64
N GLU A 483 47.16 6.41 -25.45
CA GLU A 483 46.43 6.54 -26.73
C GLU A 483 44.91 6.34 -26.63
N LEU A 484 44.43 5.52 -25.68
CA LEU A 484 43.02 5.13 -25.61
C LEU A 484 42.13 6.28 -25.15
N ASP A 485 42.69 7.23 -24.37
CA ASP A 485 42.01 8.40 -23.78
C ASP A 485 40.52 8.15 -23.45
N VAL A 486 40.30 7.18 -22.57
CA VAL A 486 38.96 6.70 -22.19
C VAL A 486 38.10 7.85 -21.66
N GLY A 487 38.70 8.82 -20.98
CA GLY A 487 38.01 9.99 -20.44
C GLY A 487 37.37 10.84 -21.54
N VAL A 488 38.14 11.24 -22.55
CA VAL A 488 37.61 12.03 -23.68
C VAL A 488 36.57 11.23 -24.47
N GLY A 489 36.83 9.94 -24.72
CA GLY A 489 35.88 9.06 -25.41
C GLY A 489 34.55 8.95 -24.67
N TYR A 490 34.59 8.74 -23.35
CA TYR A 490 33.39 8.62 -22.53
C TYR A 490 32.63 9.95 -22.40
N ILE A 491 33.32 11.10 -22.29
CA ILE A 491 32.67 12.42 -22.33
C ILE A 491 31.97 12.64 -23.67
N ALA A 492 32.60 12.26 -24.79
CA ALA A 492 31.98 12.34 -26.11
C ALA A 492 30.74 11.44 -26.22
N LEU A 493 30.80 10.22 -25.67
CA LEU A 493 29.65 9.32 -25.58
C LEU A 493 28.49 9.97 -24.79
N LEU A 494 28.78 10.52 -23.61
CA LEU A 494 27.79 11.20 -22.77
C LEU A 494 27.20 12.43 -23.48
N LYS A 495 28.03 13.25 -24.14
CA LYS A 495 27.55 14.39 -24.92
C LYS A 495 26.62 13.96 -26.06
N GLY A 496 26.97 12.90 -26.79
CA GLY A 496 26.13 12.34 -27.83
C GLY A 496 24.72 11.99 -27.34
N TYR A 497 24.60 11.36 -26.17
CA TYR A 497 23.31 10.94 -25.60
C TYR A 497 22.57 12.02 -24.80
N LEU A 498 23.28 12.96 -24.17
CA LEU A 498 22.72 13.88 -23.17
C LEU A 498 22.75 15.36 -23.59
N VAL A 499 23.37 15.70 -24.73
CA VAL A 499 23.51 17.08 -25.21
C VAL A 499 23.26 17.21 -26.70
N ASP A 500 23.91 16.40 -27.53
CA ASP A 500 24.01 16.65 -28.98
C ASP A 500 22.81 16.08 -29.78
N ASP A 501 22.26 14.93 -29.38
CA ASP A 501 21.08 14.34 -30.02
C ASP A 501 19.79 14.76 -29.30
N ASP A 502 19.09 15.76 -29.86
CA ASP A 502 17.83 16.28 -29.32
C ASP A 502 16.78 15.18 -29.03
N LYS A 503 16.71 14.11 -29.85
CA LYS A 503 15.74 13.03 -29.63
C LYS A 503 16.11 12.20 -28.41
N GLN A 504 17.39 11.87 -28.25
CA GLN A 504 17.90 11.16 -27.06
C GLN A 504 17.73 12.00 -25.80
N VAL A 505 18.04 13.29 -25.88
CA VAL A 505 17.86 14.25 -24.79
C VAL A 505 16.41 14.29 -24.33
N MET A 506 15.46 14.54 -25.25
CA MET A 506 14.03 14.58 -24.92
C MET A 506 13.53 13.26 -24.32
N GLN A 507 13.94 12.13 -24.89
CA GLN A 507 13.53 10.81 -24.39
C GLN A 507 14.06 10.53 -22.98
N ARG A 508 15.34 10.83 -22.72
CA ARG A 508 15.99 10.59 -21.42
C ARG A 508 15.50 11.58 -20.36
N GLU A 509 15.27 12.83 -20.74
CA GLU A 509 14.64 13.83 -19.86
C GLU A 509 13.24 13.37 -19.41
N ALA A 510 12.42 12.86 -20.34
CA ALA A 510 11.10 12.34 -20.01
C ALA A 510 11.18 11.13 -19.05
N LEU A 511 12.12 10.20 -19.26
CA LEU A 511 12.35 9.07 -18.36
C LEU A 511 12.81 9.53 -16.97
N TYR A 512 13.77 10.46 -16.92
CA TYR A 512 14.30 11.01 -15.67
C TYR A 512 13.23 11.77 -14.87
N ALA A 513 12.46 12.63 -15.53
CA ALA A 513 11.38 13.39 -14.91
C ALA A 513 10.27 12.47 -14.38
N ALA A 514 9.90 11.44 -15.14
CA ALA A 514 8.92 10.45 -14.71
C ALA A 514 9.40 9.67 -13.48
N GLN A 515 10.66 9.24 -13.47
CA GLN A 515 11.27 8.55 -12.33
C GLN A 515 11.31 9.44 -11.08
N LEU A 516 11.81 10.67 -11.19
CA LEU A 516 11.92 11.60 -10.06
C LEU A 516 10.56 11.93 -9.44
N ARG A 517 9.52 12.05 -10.26
CA ARG A 517 8.15 12.35 -9.80
C ARG A 517 7.60 11.29 -8.84
N ILE A 518 8.13 10.06 -8.87
CA ILE A 518 7.72 8.96 -8.00
C ILE A 518 8.73 8.79 -6.85
N GLN A 519 10.03 8.78 -7.16
CA GLN A 519 11.07 8.48 -6.17
C GLN A 519 11.30 9.59 -5.14
N LEU A 520 11.13 10.88 -5.51
CA LEU A 520 11.27 11.98 -4.56
C LEU A 520 10.20 11.95 -3.46
N PRO A 521 8.88 11.80 -3.78
CA PRO A 521 7.86 11.59 -2.75
C PRO A 521 8.08 10.34 -1.88
N LEU A 522 8.55 9.22 -2.47
CA LEU A 522 8.89 8.01 -1.69
C LEU A 522 9.97 8.30 -0.65
N LEU A 523 11.05 8.94 -1.07
CA LEU A 523 12.15 9.33 -0.17
C LEU A 523 11.67 10.33 0.89
N ALA A 524 10.82 11.29 0.54
CA ALA A 524 10.28 12.26 1.48
C ALA A 524 9.43 11.59 2.57
N LEU A 525 8.59 10.62 2.22
CA LEU A 525 7.79 9.85 3.19
C LEU A 525 8.67 9.01 4.12
N GLU A 526 9.71 8.36 3.58
CA GLU A 526 10.69 7.62 4.37
C GLU A 526 11.37 8.53 5.41
N LYS A 527 11.81 9.74 5.00
CA LYS A 527 12.47 10.68 5.92
C LYS A 527 11.51 11.28 6.95
N LYS A 528 10.26 11.53 6.58
CA LYS A 528 9.22 12.05 7.48
C LYS A 528 8.98 11.10 8.67
N SER A 529 8.86 9.81 8.41
CA SER A 529 8.56 8.81 9.43
C SER A 529 9.80 8.32 10.19
N GLY A 530 11.00 8.44 9.60
CA GLY A 530 12.26 8.04 10.23
C GLY A 530 12.85 9.03 11.25
N GLY A 531 12.10 10.04 11.70
CA GLY A 531 12.51 10.98 12.75
C GLY A 531 13.67 11.92 12.37
N LYS A 532 14.09 11.96 11.11
CA LYS A 532 15.10 12.92 10.63
C LYS A 532 14.39 14.23 10.27
N PRO A 533 14.96 15.40 10.60
CA PRO A 533 14.31 16.68 10.33
C PRO A 533 14.18 16.89 8.82
N VAL A 534 12.97 16.73 8.27
CA VAL A 534 12.69 17.09 6.88
C VAL A 534 11.34 17.78 6.74
N LEU A 535 11.42 18.90 6.01
CA LEU A 535 10.45 19.76 5.34
C LEU A 535 8.94 19.62 5.65
N PRO A 536 8.22 20.75 5.89
CA PRO A 536 6.79 20.75 6.19
C PRO A 536 5.94 20.20 5.05
N ARG A 537 4.77 19.65 5.41
CA ARG A 537 3.73 18.96 4.59
C ARG A 537 3.44 19.54 3.18
N ARG A 538 3.74 20.82 2.92
CA ARG A 538 3.64 21.46 1.59
C ARG A 538 4.75 21.06 0.63
N ALA A 539 5.92 20.68 1.12
CA ALA A 539 7.06 20.25 0.30
C ALA A 539 6.94 18.81 -0.21
N CYS A 540 6.02 17.99 0.31
CA CYS A 540 5.74 16.66 -0.25
C CYS A 540 4.82 16.73 -1.48
N MET A 541 4.19 17.89 -1.73
CA MET A 541 3.25 18.12 -2.81
C MET A 541 3.94 18.84 -3.97
N TRP A 542 5.02 18.26 -4.50
CA TRP A 542 5.64 18.78 -5.72
C TRP A 542 4.74 18.45 -6.92
N SER A 543 3.86 19.39 -7.25
CA SER A 543 3.05 19.37 -8.46
C SER A 543 3.93 19.56 -9.70
N PRO A 544 3.66 18.88 -10.83
CA PRO A 544 4.35 19.12 -12.11
C PRO A 544 4.30 20.59 -12.58
N ARG A 545 3.33 21.39 -12.09
CA ARG A 545 3.25 22.82 -12.41
C ARG A 545 4.38 23.64 -11.77
N SER A 546 4.98 23.17 -10.68
CA SER A 546 6.07 23.86 -10.00
C SER A 546 7.41 23.75 -10.76
N CYS A 547 7.60 22.68 -11.54
CA CYS A 547 8.78 22.47 -12.38
C CYS A 547 8.59 22.94 -13.82
N ALA A 548 7.39 23.33 -14.23
CA ALA A 548 7.11 23.87 -15.55
C ALA A 548 7.49 25.36 -15.62
N THR A 549 8.78 25.67 -15.46
CA THR A 549 9.31 26.97 -15.90
C THR A 549 9.32 26.96 -17.42
N THR A 550 8.30 27.58 -18.03
CA THR A 550 8.35 27.92 -19.45
C THR A 550 9.56 28.83 -19.69
N ARG A 551 10.23 28.65 -20.84
CA ARG A 551 11.37 29.44 -21.32
C ARG A 551 11.11 30.96 -21.35
N ASN A 552 9.86 31.39 -21.14
CA ASN A 552 9.40 32.78 -21.06
C ASN A 552 8.71 33.09 -19.71
N GLY A 553 9.46 33.07 -18.61
CA GLY A 553 9.38 34.00 -17.47
C GLY A 553 8.02 34.54 -16.97
N ARG A 554 6.90 33.82 -17.06
CA ARG A 554 5.63 34.22 -16.42
C ARG A 554 4.99 33.04 -15.71
N SER A 555 5.18 33.00 -14.39
CA SER A 555 4.53 32.04 -13.50
C SER A 555 3.13 32.53 -13.13
N ALA A 556 2.12 31.66 -13.28
CA ALA A 556 0.83 31.83 -12.64
C ALA A 556 0.82 31.09 -11.29
N MET A 557 0.26 31.73 -10.26
CA MET A 557 0.16 31.33 -8.84
C MET A 557 1.41 31.52 -7.97
N THR A 558 1.42 32.68 -7.33
CA THR A 558 2.34 33.18 -6.31
C THR A 558 2.18 32.42 -4.98
N MET A 559 2.90 31.31 -4.76
CA MET A 559 3.09 30.81 -3.39
C MET A 559 4.39 30.00 -3.14
N CYS A 560 5.13 29.61 -4.18
CA CYS A 560 6.48 29.06 -4.05
C CYS A 560 7.39 29.67 -5.12
N ALA A 561 8.53 30.22 -4.69
CA ALA A 561 9.60 30.62 -5.59
C ALA A 561 10.53 29.40 -5.80
N CYS A 562 10.54 28.85 -7.00
CA CYS A 562 11.53 27.86 -7.42
C CYS A 562 12.64 28.61 -8.18
N GLY A 563 13.87 28.49 -7.72
CA GLY A 563 15.05 29.04 -8.39
C GLY A 563 16.20 28.03 -8.36
N PRO A 564 17.08 28.01 -9.37
CA PRO A 564 18.27 27.18 -9.33
C PRO A 564 19.14 27.60 -8.14
N TRP A 565 19.60 26.63 -7.36
CA TRP A 565 20.64 26.86 -6.35
C TRP A 565 21.95 27.18 -7.08
N ALA A 566 22.23 28.46 -7.26
CA ALA A 566 23.47 28.95 -7.83
C ALA A 566 24.41 29.39 -6.69
N PHE A 567 25.52 28.68 -6.54
CA PHE A 567 26.64 29.13 -5.70
C PHE A 567 27.69 29.73 -6.62
N THR A 568 27.85 31.05 -6.61
CA THR A 568 28.97 31.72 -7.28
C THR A 568 30.18 31.72 -6.34
N PRO A 569 31.25 30.95 -6.61
CA PRO A 569 32.49 31.09 -5.85
C PRO A 569 33.08 32.48 -6.14
N MET A 570 33.23 33.31 -5.11
CA MET A 570 33.89 34.60 -5.25
C MET A 570 35.35 34.39 -5.68
N LYS A 571 35.67 34.75 -6.94
CA LYS A 571 37.04 35.01 -7.35
C LYS A 571 37.43 36.41 -6.87
N GLY A 572 38.31 36.50 -5.88
CA GLY A 572 38.99 37.74 -5.53
C GLY A 572 40.50 37.60 -5.77
N PRO A 573 41.15 38.54 -6.49
CA PRO A 573 42.58 38.73 -6.38
C PRO A 573 42.91 39.66 -5.19
N GLU A 574 44.05 39.43 -4.56
CA GLU A 574 44.72 40.26 -3.54
C GLU A 574 44.08 40.36 -2.14
N LEU A 575 44.70 39.67 -1.17
CA LEU A 575 45.09 40.26 0.11
C LEU A 575 46.12 39.36 0.83
N ILE A 576 47.38 39.45 0.40
CA ILE A 576 48.53 39.22 1.28
C ILE A 576 48.78 40.54 2.03
N ARG A 577 48.97 40.44 3.35
CA ARG A 577 49.24 41.49 4.37
C ARG A 577 48.01 42.09 5.07
N ARG A 578 47.65 41.51 6.21
CA ARG A 578 47.94 42.09 7.53
C ARG A 578 47.71 41.04 8.64
N ARG A 579 48.82 40.55 9.22
CA ARG A 579 48.85 40.18 10.65
C ARG A 579 48.42 41.43 11.43
N THR A 580 47.51 41.33 12.41
CA THR A 580 47.71 41.43 13.86
C THR A 580 46.41 41.82 14.59
N CYS A 581 46.10 41.06 15.66
CA CYS A 581 45.47 41.46 16.93
C CYS A 581 43.95 41.72 17.08
N LEU A 582 43.50 41.29 18.28
CA LEU A 582 42.23 41.46 19.03
C LEU A 582 41.13 40.43 18.69
N SER A 583 40.89 39.35 19.45
CA SER A 583 40.70 39.11 20.90
C SER A 583 39.37 39.61 21.50
N SER A 584 38.53 38.64 21.93
CA SER A 584 37.42 38.74 22.91
C SER A 584 36.21 39.60 22.51
N ALA A 585 34.95 39.39 22.88
CA ALA A 585 34.19 38.53 23.79
C ALA A 585 32.73 38.55 23.26
N ARG A 586 31.77 37.67 23.53
CA ARG A 586 31.40 36.81 24.66
C ARG A 586 30.68 35.57 24.13
#